data_AF-A0AAU5RHA8-F1
#
_entry.id   AF-A0AAU5RHA8-F1
#
_cell.length_a   1.000
_cell.length_b   1.000
_cell.length_c   1.000
_cell.angle_alpha   90.00
_cell.angle_beta   90.00
_cell.angle_gamma   90.00
#
_symmetry.space_group_name_H-M   'P 1'
#
loop_
_entity.id
_entity.type
_entity.pdbx_description
1 polymer ?
#
loop_
_entity_poly.entity_id
_entity_poly.type
_entity_poly.pdbx_seq_one_letter_code
_entity_poly.pdbx_strand_id
1 'polypeptide(L)'
;MDTAASPRVLVIGLDPYRVPGPWDPEPVARAIEAGLVEFAEHGVGVETCLIGLDGSDDVEAVVGNALRAHPWECVTVGGGLRHSDDQLELLEQVINLIRRHAPDAAIAFNSTPANTYEAAARWIE
;
A
#
# COMPACT_ATOMS: atom_id res chain seq x y z
N MET A 1 -0.84 23.99 18.61
CA MET A 1 -0.46 23.53 17.26
C MET A 1 -0.60 22.04 17.30
N ASP A 2 -1.71 21.55 16.79
CA ASP A 2 -1.96 20.12 16.66
C ASP A 2 -0.97 19.60 15.61
N THR A 3 0.15 19.05 16.06
CA THR A 3 1.03 18.30 15.17
C THR A 3 0.23 17.08 14.78
N ALA A 4 -0.40 17.12 13.60
CA ALA A 4 -1.01 15.94 13.01
C ALA A 4 -0.03 14.77 13.18
N ALA A 5 -0.48 13.71 13.86
CA ALA A 5 0.36 12.56 14.14
C ALA A 5 0.97 12.05 12.83
N SER A 6 2.27 11.75 12.83
CA SER A 6 2.95 11.20 11.66
C SER A 6 2.25 9.91 11.21
N PRO A 7 2.14 9.66 9.91
CA PRO A 7 1.47 8.47 9.42
C PRO A 7 2.24 7.22 9.88
N ARG A 8 1.50 6.20 10.32
CA ARG A 8 2.03 4.98 10.91
C ARG A 8 2.04 3.83 9.90
N VAL A 9 1.18 3.90 8.88
CA VAL A 9 0.96 2.83 7.91
C VAL A 9 1.17 3.32 6.49
N LEU A 10 1.92 2.56 5.70
CA LEU A 10 2.04 2.74 4.25
C LEU A 10 1.30 1.60 3.54
N VAL A 11 0.43 1.94 2.59
CA VAL A 11 -0.23 0.97 1.73
C VAL A 11 0.43 1.00 0.35
N ILE A 12 1.10 -0.08 -0.01
CA ILE A 12 1.69 -0.26 -1.35
C ILE A 12 0.74 -1.11 -2.19
N GLY A 13 0.33 -0.61 -3.35
CA GLY A 13 -0.63 -1.29 -4.21
C GLY A 13 -0.52 -0.86 -5.66
N LEU A 14 -1.40 -1.39 -6.51
CA LEU A 14 -1.52 -0.96 -7.90
C LEU A 14 -2.53 0.19 -8.00
N ASP A 15 -2.22 1.19 -8.83
CA ASP A 15 -3.20 2.20 -9.22
C ASP A 15 -4.23 1.55 -10.15
N PRO A 16 -5.52 1.44 -9.76
CA PRO A 16 -6.52 0.78 -10.58
C PRO A 16 -6.69 1.44 -11.95
N TYR A 17 -6.46 2.74 -12.10
CA TYR A 17 -6.58 3.43 -13.38
C TYR A 17 -5.39 3.19 -14.32
N ARG A 18 -4.30 2.61 -13.80
CA ARG A 18 -3.05 2.34 -14.53
C ARG A 18 -2.75 0.85 -14.65
N VAL A 19 -3.73 0.00 -14.40
CA VAL A 19 -3.67 -1.45 -14.66
C VAL A 19 -4.37 -1.75 -15.98
N PRO A 20 -3.67 -2.31 -16.98
CA PRO A 20 -4.22 -2.50 -18.32
C PRO A 20 -5.30 -3.59 -18.36
N GLY A 21 -6.29 -3.41 -19.23
CA GLY A 21 -7.27 -4.45 -19.56
C GLY A 21 -8.61 -3.86 -19.99
N PRO A 22 -9.56 -4.70 -20.44
CA PRO A 22 -10.95 -4.30 -20.58
C PRO A 22 -11.68 -4.51 -19.24
N TRP A 23 -11.62 -3.52 -18.35
CA TRP A 23 -12.35 -3.55 -17.07
C TRP A 23 -12.62 -2.13 -16.55
N ASP A 24 -13.54 -2.01 -15.59
CA ASP A 24 -13.88 -0.73 -14.94
C ASP A 24 -13.09 -0.57 -13.62
N PRO A 25 -12.21 0.43 -13.49
CA PRO A 25 -11.43 0.69 -12.28
C PRO A 25 -12.23 1.22 -11.10
N GLU A 26 -13.40 1.81 -11.34
CA GLU A 26 -14.16 2.56 -10.34
C GLU A 26 -14.56 1.75 -9.09
N PRO A 27 -14.98 0.46 -9.19
CA PRO A 27 -15.31 -0.33 -8.01
C PRO A 27 -14.09 -0.59 -7.11
N VAL A 28 -12.90 -0.74 -7.69
CA VAL A 28 -11.66 -0.97 -6.94
C VAL A 28 -11.19 0.33 -6.30
N ALA A 29 -11.21 1.45 -7.03
CA ALA A 29 -10.87 2.77 -6.50
C ALA A 29 -11.73 3.13 -5.29
N ARG A 30 -13.06 2.96 -5.39
CA ARG A 30 -13.99 3.19 -4.26
C ARG A 30 -13.72 2.27 -3.07
N ALA A 31 -13.32 1.02 -3.30
CA ALA A 31 -13.00 0.09 -2.23
C ALA A 31 -11.67 0.47 -1.53
N ILE A 32 -10.69 1.00 -2.26
CA ILE A 32 -9.47 1.56 -1.67
C ILE A 32 -9.84 2.77 -0.79
N GLU A 33 -10.63 3.71 -1.32
CA GLU A 33 -11.08 4.88 -0.56
C GLU A 33 -11.81 4.48 0.73
N ALA A 34 -12.74 3.53 0.65
CA ALA A 34 -13.44 3.01 1.83
C ALA A 34 -12.48 2.44 2.88
N GLY A 35 -11.47 1.67 2.45
CA GLY A 35 -10.45 1.14 3.35
C GLY A 35 -9.61 2.24 4.00
N LEU A 36 -9.33 3.33 3.29
CA LEU A 36 -8.59 4.49 3.84
C LEU A 36 -9.42 5.31 4.84
N VAL A 37 -10.74 5.40 4.64
CA VAL A 37 -11.65 6.05 5.59
C VAL A 37 -11.60 5.36 6.96
N GLU A 38 -11.54 4.03 6.99
CA GLU A 38 -11.51 3.24 8.24
C GLU A 38 -10.26 3.55 9.09
N PHE A 39 -9.11 3.85 8.48
CA PHE A 39 -7.91 4.31 9.21
C PHE A 39 -8.19 5.62 9.96
N ALA A 40 -8.86 6.57 9.32
CA ALA A 40 -9.19 7.87 9.92
C ALA A 40 -10.19 7.71 11.07
N GLU A 41 -11.17 6.80 10.95
CA GLU A 41 -12.13 6.48 12.01
C GLU A 41 -11.46 5.93 13.27
N HIS A 42 -10.31 5.25 13.11
CA HIS A 42 -9.50 4.72 14.21
C HIS A 42 -8.35 5.64 14.62
N GLY A 43 -8.25 6.85 14.05
CA GLY A 43 -7.19 7.80 14.37
C GLY A 43 -5.78 7.36 13.94
N VAL A 44 -5.68 6.46 12.96
CA VAL A 44 -4.41 5.96 12.43
C VAL A 44 -4.07 6.73 11.15
N GLY A 45 -2.91 7.41 11.14
CA GLY A 45 -2.42 8.05 9.94
C GLY A 45 -1.95 7.01 8.90
N VAL A 46 -2.40 7.15 7.66
CA VAL A 46 -2.09 6.25 6.55
C VAL A 46 -1.68 7.03 5.31
N GLU A 47 -0.70 6.51 4.58
CA GLU A 47 -0.35 6.97 3.23
C GLU A 47 -0.42 5.83 2.22
N THR A 48 -0.51 6.18 0.94
CA THR A 48 -0.53 5.20 -0.15
C THR A 48 0.63 5.43 -1.13
N CYS A 49 1.17 4.33 -1.64
CA CYS A 49 2.11 4.29 -2.75
C CYS A 49 1.49 3.37 -3.81
N LEU A 50 0.80 3.97 -4.78
CA LEU A 50 0.15 3.24 -5.87
C LEU A 50 1.03 3.29 -7.12
N ILE A 51 1.37 2.13 -7.67
CA ILE A 51 2.18 1.99 -8.89
C ILE A 51 1.33 1.53 -10.07
N GLY A 52 1.64 2.03 -11.27
CA GLY A 52 1.01 1.60 -12.52
C GLY A 52 1.72 0.41 -13.16
N LEU A 53 0.98 -0.35 -13.97
CA LEU A 53 1.51 -1.39 -14.86
C LEU A 53 1.64 -0.92 -16.31
N ASP A 54 1.47 0.38 -16.55
CA ASP A 54 1.62 1.07 -17.83
C ASP A 54 3.09 1.40 -18.18
N GLY A 55 4.02 1.07 -17.28
CA GLY A 55 5.46 1.28 -17.47
C GLY A 55 5.94 2.72 -17.25
N SER A 56 5.10 3.63 -16.74
CA SER A 56 5.54 5.00 -16.49
C SER A 56 6.20 5.23 -15.12
N ASP A 57 6.16 4.24 -14.22
CA ASP A 57 6.84 4.31 -12.92
C ASP A 57 8.22 3.64 -12.95
N ASP A 58 9.22 4.33 -12.39
CA ASP A 58 10.39 3.67 -11.83
C ASP A 58 10.00 3.12 -10.44
N VAL A 59 9.61 1.84 -10.39
CA VAL A 59 9.11 1.20 -9.17
C VAL A 59 10.11 1.29 -8.01
N GLU A 60 11.41 1.08 -8.28
CA GLU A 60 12.43 1.14 -7.22
C GLU A 60 12.52 2.55 -6.62
N ALA A 61 12.52 3.57 -7.47
CA ALA A 61 12.54 4.95 -7.02
C ALA A 61 11.24 5.33 -6.28
N VAL A 62 10.07 5.01 -6.84
CA VAL A 62 8.76 5.36 -6.28
C VAL A 62 8.54 4.68 -4.93
N VAL A 63 8.68 3.36 -4.87
CA VAL A 63 8.47 2.58 -3.64
C VAL A 63 9.57 2.89 -2.61
N GLY A 64 10.84 2.98 -3.06
CA GLY A 64 11.95 3.29 -2.17
C GLY A 64 11.84 4.67 -1.54
N ASN A 65 11.32 5.67 -2.27
CA ASN A 65 11.09 7.02 -1.72
C ASN A 65 9.95 7.01 -0.70
N ALA A 66 8.84 6.34 -0.98
CA ALA A 66 7.72 6.21 -0.03
C ALA A 66 8.16 5.52 1.28
N LEU A 67 8.92 4.42 1.17
CA LEU A 67 9.43 3.70 2.34
C LEU A 67 10.40 4.53 3.20
N ARG A 68 11.14 5.46 2.59
CA ARG A 68 12.09 6.35 3.29
C ARG A 68 11.45 7.62 3.85
N ALA A 69 10.21 7.94 3.50
CA ALA A 69 9.56 9.21 3.87
C ALA A 69 9.30 9.30 5.38
N HIS A 70 8.88 8.18 5.99
CA HIS A 70 8.51 8.11 7.40
C HIS A 70 9.00 6.78 8.02
N PRO A 71 9.27 6.74 9.33
CA PRO A 71 9.36 5.47 10.03
C PRO A 71 7.96 4.84 10.08
N TRP A 72 7.77 3.75 9.33
CA TRP A 72 6.51 3.02 9.27
C TRP A 72 6.46 1.95 10.37
N GLU A 73 5.30 1.79 10.99
CA GLU A 73 5.04 0.64 11.88
C GLU A 73 4.55 -0.58 11.09
N CYS A 74 3.78 -0.33 10.03
CA CYS A 74 3.26 -1.38 9.17
C CYS A 74 3.26 -0.94 7.70
N VAL A 75 3.66 -1.84 6.81
CA VAL A 75 3.49 -1.70 5.37
C VAL A 75 2.49 -2.75 4.89
N THR A 76 1.33 -2.30 4.40
CA THR A 76 0.32 -3.18 3.82
C THR A 76 0.59 -3.35 2.32
N VAL A 77 0.71 -4.59 1.86
CA VAL A 77 0.90 -4.93 0.45
C VAL A 77 -0.43 -5.39 -0.15
N GLY A 78 -0.99 -4.55 -1.01
CA GLY A 78 -2.28 -4.72 -1.65
C GLY A 78 -2.42 -6.03 -2.44
N GLY A 79 -3.62 -6.61 -2.46
CA GLY A 79 -3.92 -7.85 -3.17
C GLY A 79 -3.60 -7.82 -4.68
N GLY A 80 -3.66 -6.66 -5.33
CA GLY A 80 -3.32 -6.50 -6.75
C GLY A 80 -1.89 -6.94 -7.09
N LEU A 81 -0.94 -6.81 -6.15
CA LEU A 81 0.44 -7.26 -6.31
C LEU A 81 0.63 -8.76 -6.07
N ARG A 82 -0.36 -9.45 -5.48
CA ARG A 82 -0.20 -10.80 -4.92
C ARG A 82 -1.08 -11.87 -5.56
N HIS A 83 -2.17 -11.47 -6.22
CA HIS A 83 -3.19 -12.41 -6.71
C HIS A 83 -3.00 -12.82 -8.18
N SER A 84 -2.01 -12.27 -8.90
CA SER A 84 -1.66 -12.69 -10.26
C SER A 84 -0.20 -13.13 -10.32
N ASP A 85 0.06 -14.26 -10.99
CA ASP A 85 1.42 -14.76 -11.24
C ASP A 85 2.25 -13.78 -12.07
N ASP A 86 1.60 -12.95 -12.90
CA ASP A 86 2.25 -11.90 -13.69
C ASP A 86 2.95 -10.83 -12.82
N GLN A 87 2.57 -10.72 -11.54
CA GLN A 87 3.12 -9.74 -10.61
C GLN A 87 4.17 -10.34 -9.66
N LEU A 88 4.59 -11.59 -9.86
CA LEU A 88 5.51 -12.28 -8.96
C LEU A 88 6.85 -11.52 -8.78
N GLU A 89 7.48 -11.11 -9.88
CA GLU A 89 8.75 -10.37 -9.84
C GLU A 89 8.59 -9.00 -9.18
N LEU A 90 7.48 -8.31 -9.49
CA LEU A 90 7.15 -7.02 -8.89
C LEU A 90 6.92 -7.14 -7.37
N LEU A 91 6.20 -8.19 -6.95
CA LEU A 91 5.99 -8.50 -5.54
C LEU A 91 7.33 -8.76 -4.84
N GLU A 92 8.19 -9.60 -5.42
CA GLU A 92 9.51 -9.89 -4.87
C GLU A 92 10.34 -8.60 -4.71
N GLN A 93 10.32 -7.72 -5.71
CA GLN A 93 10.99 -6.42 -5.65
C GLN A 93 10.45 -5.55 -4.52
N VAL A 94 9.12 -5.41 -4.41
CA VAL A 94 8.47 -4.62 -3.34
C VAL A 94 8.83 -5.15 -1.95
N ILE A 95 8.76 -6.47 -1.73
CA ILE A 95 9.09 -7.07 -0.42
C ILE A 95 10.56 -6.81 -0.06
N ASN A 96 11.48 -6.93 -1.02
CA ASN A 96 12.89 -6.65 -0.79
C ASN A 96 13.16 -5.16 -0.50
N LEU A 97 12.44 -4.25 -1.15
CA LEU A 97 12.52 -2.82 -0.85
C LEU A 97 12.01 -2.50 0.55
N ILE A 98 10.88 -3.10 0.96
CA ILE A 98 10.36 -2.96 2.34
C ILE A 98 11.43 -3.41 3.33
N ARG A 99 11.96 -4.62 3.17
CA ARG A 99 13.01 -5.16 4.05
C ARG A 99 14.27 -4.28 4.10
N ARG A 100 14.61 -3.60 3.01
CA ARG A 100 15.80 -2.74 2.91
C ARG A 100 15.58 -1.36 3.55
N HIS A 101 14.42 -0.75 3.32
CA HIS A 101 14.18 0.66 3.62
C HIS A 101 13.28 0.90 4.83
N ALA A 102 12.48 -0.08 5.23
CA ALA A 102 11.65 -0.07 6.43
C ALA A 102 11.76 -1.41 7.18
N PRO A 103 12.97 -1.81 7.62
CA PRO A 103 13.21 -3.13 8.22
C PRO A 103 12.44 -3.38 9.52
N ASP A 104 12.07 -2.31 10.23
CA ASP A 104 11.33 -2.39 11.50
C ASP A 104 9.81 -2.42 11.31
N ALA A 105 9.32 -2.13 10.10
CA ALA A 105 7.90 -2.17 9.81
C ALA A 105 7.41 -3.61 9.66
N ALA A 106 6.29 -3.94 10.29
CA ALA A 106 5.59 -5.18 10.00
C ALA A 106 5.07 -5.18 8.55
N ILE A 107 4.98 -6.36 7.93
CA ILE A 107 4.36 -6.52 6.61
C ILE A 107 2.98 -7.12 6.79
N ALA A 108 1.96 -6.41 6.28
CA ALA A 108 0.58 -6.86 6.31
C ALA A 108 0.05 -7.18 4.90
N PHE A 109 -0.87 -8.14 4.85
CA PHE A 109 -1.60 -8.50 3.64
C PHE A 109 -3.10 -8.39 3.92
N ASN A 110 -3.79 -7.60 3.09
CA ASN A 110 -5.25 -7.48 3.08
C ASN A 110 -5.87 -8.51 2.11
N SER A 111 -7.09 -8.96 2.32
CA SER A 111 -7.76 -9.87 1.36
C SER A 111 -8.55 -9.10 0.31
N THR A 112 -9.02 -7.90 0.65
CA THR A 112 -9.77 -7.00 -0.22
C THR A 112 -9.29 -5.55 0.00
N PRO A 113 -9.47 -4.63 -0.96
CA PRO A 113 -9.08 -3.23 -0.76
C PRO A 113 -9.79 -2.58 0.44
N ALA A 114 -11.04 -2.97 0.70
CA ALA A 114 -11.82 -2.46 1.82
C ALA A 114 -11.22 -2.87 3.18
N ASN A 115 -10.62 -4.06 3.30
CA ASN A 115 -10.13 -4.55 4.58
C ASN A 115 -8.65 -4.21 4.90
N THR A 116 -8.19 -3.07 4.38
CA THR A 116 -6.79 -2.64 4.50
C THR A 116 -6.46 -2.21 5.93
N TYR A 117 -7.42 -1.60 6.65
CA TYR A 117 -7.24 -1.24 8.05
C TYR A 117 -7.10 -2.48 8.93
N GLU A 118 -8.02 -3.47 8.85
CA GLU A 118 -7.94 -4.66 9.71
C GLU A 118 -6.69 -5.48 9.40
N ALA A 119 -6.12 -5.35 8.18
CA ALA A 119 -4.84 -5.93 7.86
C ALA A 119 -3.67 -5.31 8.64
N ALA A 120 -3.62 -3.97 8.67
CA ALA A 120 -2.60 -3.23 9.40
C ALA A 120 -2.78 -3.31 10.93
N ALA A 121 -4.03 -3.28 11.40
CA ALA A 121 -4.42 -3.34 12.82
C ALA A 121 -3.89 -4.57 13.57
N ARG A 122 -3.49 -5.64 12.85
CA ARG A 122 -2.83 -6.80 13.47
C ARG A 122 -1.42 -6.51 14.00
N TRP A 123 -0.81 -5.38 13.59
CA TRP A 123 0.61 -5.11 13.79
C TRP A 123 0.92 -3.73 14.35
N ILE A 124 -0.07 -2.83 14.42
CA ILE A 124 0.09 -1.49 15.00
C ILE A 124 -0.49 -1.48 16.42
N GLU A 125 0.17 -0.77 17.34
CA GLU A 125 -0.25 -0.66 18.76
C GLU A 125 -1.20 0.50 19.05
#